data_AF-A0A453REH1-F1
#
_entry.id   AF-A0A453REH1-F1
#
_cell.length_a   1.000
_cell.length_b   1.000
_cell.length_c   1.000
_cell.angle_alpha   90.00
_cell.angle_beta   90.00
_cell.angle_gamma   90.00
#
_symmetry.space_group_name_H-M   'P 1'
#
loop_
_entity.id
_entity.type
_entity.pdbx_description
1 polymer ?
#
loop_
_entity_poly.entity_id
_entity_poly.type
_entity_poly.pdbx_seq_one_letter_code
_entity_poly.pdbx_strand_id
1 'polypeptide(L)'
;MDKLAVSESKPAWRNEVQLDSVSEDGIGWSSIQTAQNQTSMKLADMPICSFAAGGNCPYGEECPHMHGDLCAFCGKMCLHPYRPDERQEHIKLCEKNHKRLEALKRSQEIECSVCLDRVLSKPTAAERKFGLLSECDHPFCISCIRNWRGNSPTSGMDVNSALRACPICRKLSYYVIPSVLWYFSKEEKLEITENYKAKLKSIDCKYFDFGTGTCPFGTSCFYKHAYRDGRLEEVVLRHLDCDDGSTLIAKNIRLSDFLGRLHL
;
A
#
# COMPACT_ATOMS: atom_id res chain seq x y z
N MET A 1 -47.76 22.86 0.04
CA MET A 1 -47.41 21.51 -0.46
C MET A 1 -46.64 21.71 -1.76
N ASP A 2 -45.36 21.39 -1.95
CA ASP A 2 -44.33 20.77 -1.12
C ASP A 2 -42.94 21.19 -1.65
N LYS A 3 -41.98 21.32 -0.73
CA LYS A 3 -40.57 21.63 -0.99
C LYS A 3 -39.83 20.32 -1.28
N LEU A 4 -39.14 20.21 -2.42
CA LEU A 4 -38.23 19.11 -2.71
C LEU A 4 -36.87 19.37 -2.03
N ALA A 5 -36.55 18.53 -1.05
CA ALA A 5 -35.31 18.54 -0.30
C ALA A 5 -34.18 17.85 -1.08
N VAL A 6 -33.02 18.51 -1.13
CA VAL A 6 -31.75 17.95 -1.59
C VAL A 6 -31.20 17.04 -0.49
N SER A 7 -30.93 15.77 -0.83
CA SER A 7 -30.33 14.79 0.07
C SER A 7 -28.80 14.88 0.03
N GLU A 8 -28.21 15.43 1.09
CA GLU A 8 -26.76 15.39 1.32
C GLU A 8 -26.33 14.00 1.80
N SER A 9 -25.38 13.39 1.08
CA SER A 9 -24.79 12.11 1.44
C SER A 9 -23.66 12.30 2.46
N LYS A 10 -23.82 11.70 3.65
CA LYS A 10 -22.84 11.74 4.75
C LYS A 10 -21.59 10.88 4.45
N PRO A 11 -20.37 11.31 4.84
CA PRO A 11 -19.17 10.49 4.73
C PRO A 11 -19.12 9.40 5.82
N ALA A 12 -18.60 8.23 5.43
CA ALA A 12 -18.60 6.99 6.19
C ALA A 12 -17.36 6.79 7.08
N TRP A 13 -17.11 7.71 8.02
CA TRP A 13 -16.20 7.43 9.14
C TRP A 13 -16.64 8.20 10.38
N ARG A 14 -17.32 7.50 11.30
CA ARG A 14 -17.47 7.90 12.69
C ARG A 14 -17.04 6.70 13.51
N ASN A 15 -15.92 6.82 14.21
CA ASN A 15 -15.51 5.83 15.20
C ASN A 15 -16.42 6.05 16.42
N GLU A 16 -17.35 5.13 16.63
CA GLU A 16 -18.10 5.01 17.88
C GLU A 16 -17.18 4.30 18.88
N VAL A 17 -16.64 5.07 19.82
CA VAL A 17 -16.11 4.51 21.07
C VAL A 17 -17.18 4.73 22.11
N GLN A 18 -17.77 3.62 22.53
CA GLN A 18 -18.78 3.51 23.57
C GLN A 18 -18.15 3.96 24.90
N LEU A 19 -18.68 5.06 25.47
CA LEU A 19 -18.31 5.54 26.79
C LEU A 19 -19.32 4.97 27.79
N ASP A 20 -18.97 3.85 28.42
CA ASP A 20 -19.73 3.32 29.54
C ASP A 20 -19.49 4.18 30.79
N SER A 21 -20.61 4.50 31.43
CA SER A 21 -20.77 5.27 32.66
C SER A 21 -20.25 4.53 33.90
N VAL A 22 -19.38 5.17 34.70
CA VAL A 22 -19.22 4.86 36.14
C VAL A 22 -18.92 6.14 36.92
N SER A 23 -19.88 6.46 37.82
CA SER A 23 -19.83 7.09 39.15
C SER A 23 -18.89 8.25 39.49
N GLU A 24 -19.51 9.28 40.07
CA GLU A 24 -18.92 10.36 40.86
C GLU A 24 -18.00 9.83 41.97
N ASP A 25 -16.81 10.41 42.06
CA ASP A 25 -16.16 10.69 43.35
C ASP A 25 -15.29 11.94 43.18
N GLY A 26 -15.70 13.01 43.87
CA GLY A 26 -15.02 14.30 43.85
C GLY A 26 -13.67 14.24 44.57
N ILE A 27 -12.60 14.56 43.86
CA ILE A 27 -11.33 14.95 44.45
C ILE A 27 -10.87 16.24 43.76
N GLY A 28 -11.07 17.36 44.45
CA GLY A 28 -10.63 18.67 44.01
C GLY A 28 -9.12 18.77 44.03
N TRP A 29 -8.50 18.92 42.85
CA TRP A 29 -7.09 19.25 42.74
C TRP A 29 -6.90 20.77 42.85
N SER A 30 -7.08 21.29 44.05
CA SER A 30 -6.62 22.61 44.44
C SER A 30 -5.51 22.43 45.47
N SER A 31 -4.36 21.86 45.08
CA SER A 31 -3.11 21.87 45.85
C SER A 31 -1.93 21.30 45.06
N ILE A 32 -1.34 22.11 44.17
CA ILE A 32 0.13 22.08 44.00
C ILE A 32 0.65 23.52 44.05
N GLN A 33 0.75 24.01 45.26
CA GLN A 33 1.83 24.89 45.73
C GLN A 33 2.07 24.33 47.13
N THR A 34 3.13 23.60 47.43
CA THR A 34 4.50 24.11 47.52
C THR A 34 5.39 22.91 47.84
N ALA A 35 6.39 22.60 47.02
CA ALA A 35 7.56 21.82 47.43
C ALA A 35 8.68 22.06 46.43
N GLN A 36 9.57 22.98 46.78
CA GLN A 36 10.88 23.10 46.15
C GLN A 36 11.62 21.78 46.35
N ASN A 37 11.70 20.96 45.30
CA ASN A 37 12.69 19.90 45.23
C ASN A 37 13.31 19.94 43.83
N GLN A 38 14.44 20.64 43.75
CA GLN A 38 15.23 20.84 42.54
C GLN A 38 15.80 19.50 42.06
N THR A 39 15.03 18.80 41.25
CA THR A 39 15.59 17.89 40.26
C THR A 39 15.61 18.69 38.98
N SER A 40 16.78 19.14 38.55
CA SER A 40 16.96 19.81 37.26
C SER A 40 16.68 18.78 36.16
N MET A 41 15.41 18.55 35.86
CA MET A 41 15.01 17.75 34.71
C MET A 41 15.34 18.55 33.46
N LYS A 42 16.04 17.93 32.51
CA LYS A 42 16.39 18.61 31.27
C LYS A 42 15.09 18.92 30.54
N LEU A 43 15.01 20.08 29.89
CA LEU A 43 13.83 20.48 29.09
C LEU A 43 13.49 19.45 28.00
N ALA A 44 14.49 18.67 27.55
CA ALA A 44 14.30 17.56 26.64
C ALA A 44 13.58 16.35 27.25
N ASP A 45 13.51 16.19 28.58
CA ASP A 45 12.87 15.04 29.22
C ASP A 45 11.39 15.31 29.57
N MET A 46 10.95 16.56 29.48
CA MET A 46 9.58 16.95 29.78
C MET A 46 8.66 16.63 28.59
N PRO A 47 7.59 15.85 28.78
CA PRO A 47 6.69 15.47 27.69
C PRO A 47 5.87 16.65 27.19
N ILE A 48 5.52 16.63 25.90
CA ILE A 48 4.53 17.56 25.33
C ILE A 48 3.12 17.21 25.80
N CYS A 49 2.26 18.22 25.90
CA CYS A 49 0.84 18.08 26.17
C CYS A 49 0.19 17.14 25.14
N SER A 50 -0.40 16.03 25.61
CA SER A 50 -1.03 15.03 24.75
C SER A 50 -2.22 15.59 23.95
N PHE A 51 -2.98 16.51 24.54
CA PHE A 51 -4.11 17.17 23.86
C PHE A 51 -3.66 18.12 22.75
N ALA A 52 -2.59 18.89 22.99
CA ALA A 52 -1.98 19.77 21.97
C ALA A 52 -1.36 18.95 20.83
N ALA A 53 -0.65 17.86 21.17
CA ALA A 53 -0.13 16.91 20.20
C ALA A 53 -1.24 16.21 19.38
N GLY A 54 -2.42 16.03 19.99
CA GLY A 54 -3.63 15.54 19.34
C GLY A 54 -4.25 16.52 18.34
N GLY A 55 -4.00 17.82 18.53
CA GLY A 55 -4.39 18.91 17.65
C GLY A 55 -5.32 19.96 18.27
N ASN A 56 -5.88 19.71 19.45
CA ASN A 56 -6.77 20.67 20.13
C ASN A 56 -6.66 20.51 21.65
N CYS A 57 -5.95 21.43 22.31
CA CYS A 57 -5.89 21.51 23.77
C CYS A 57 -7.02 22.39 24.30
N PRO A 58 -7.90 21.90 25.21
CA PRO A 58 -8.99 22.70 25.75
C PRO A 58 -8.50 23.87 26.61
N TYR A 59 -7.27 23.79 27.13
CA TYR A 59 -6.65 24.81 27.97
C TYR A 59 -5.92 25.92 27.18
N GLY A 60 -5.84 25.80 25.84
CA GLY A 60 -5.16 26.79 25.00
C GLY A 60 -3.74 27.10 25.47
N GLU A 61 -3.36 28.38 25.44
CA GLU A 61 -2.03 28.86 25.88
C GLU A 61 -1.85 28.83 27.41
N GLU A 62 -2.93 28.65 28.18
CA GLU A 62 -2.88 28.53 29.64
C GLU A 62 -2.63 27.08 30.10
N CYS A 63 -2.32 26.17 29.18
CA CYS A 63 -2.05 24.78 29.51
C CYS A 63 -0.78 24.65 30.38
N PRO A 64 -0.83 23.94 31.52
CA PRO A 64 0.34 23.73 32.38
C PRO A 64 1.40 22.81 31.76
N HIS A 65 1.07 22.13 30.66
CA HIS A 65 1.98 21.24 29.93
C HIS A 65 2.51 21.94 28.68
N MET A 66 3.78 21.69 28.34
CA MET A 66 4.40 22.30 27.15
C MET A 66 3.67 21.88 25.88
N HIS A 67 3.24 22.84 25.09
CA HIS A 67 2.82 22.58 23.72
C HIS A 67 4.07 22.44 22.84
N GLY A 68 4.06 21.47 21.93
CA GLY A 68 5.14 21.33 20.96
C GLY A 68 5.06 22.39 19.86
N ASP A 69 6.02 22.37 18.93
CA ASP A 69 5.94 23.17 17.72
C ASP A 69 4.91 22.59 16.73
N LEU A 70 4.39 23.46 15.88
CA LEU A 70 3.42 23.12 14.84
C LEU A 70 4.08 22.32 13.71
N CYS A 71 3.53 21.14 13.41
CA CYS A 71 3.90 20.40 12.21
C CYS A 71 3.15 20.94 10.97
N ALA A 72 3.88 21.34 9.94
CA ALA A 72 3.32 21.92 8.71
C ALA A 72 2.39 20.98 7.92
N PHE A 73 2.52 19.66 8.10
CA PHE A 73 1.74 18.66 7.34
C PHE A 73 0.43 18.24 8.02
N CYS A 74 0.42 18.15 9.35
CA CYS A 74 -0.77 17.75 10.11
C CYS A 74 -1.45 18.90 10.87
N GLY A 75 -0.80 20.07 10.98
CA GLY A 75 -1.32 21.24 11.69
C GLY A 75 -1.42 21.05 13.20
N LYS A 76 -0.69 20.09 13.78
CA LYS A 76 -0.73 19.77 15.23
C LYS A 76 0.55 20.21 15.93
N MET A 77 0.43 20.56 17.21
CA MET A 77 1.54 20.97 18.10
C MET A 77 2.26 19.75 18.68
N CYS A 78 2.72 18.85 17.80
CA CYS A 78 3.27 17.55 18.15
C CYS A 78 4.78 17.43 17.99
N LEU A 79 5.48 18.51 17.60
CA LEU A 79 6.92 18.50 17.44
C LEU A 79 7.58 18.94 18.75
N HIS A 80 8.48 18.12 19.30
CA HIS A 80 9.14 18.50 20.54
C HIS A 80 10.20 19.62 20.29
N PRO A 81 10.18 20.76 21.01
CA PRO A 81 11.09 21.88 20.76
C PRO A 81 12.57 21.54 20.93
N TYR A 82 12.87 20.68 21.92
CA TYR A 82 14.23 20.31 22.32
C TYR A 82 14.72 18.94 21.82
N ARG A 83 13.94 18.23 20.98
CA ARG A 83 14.34 16.91 20.43
C ARG A 83 14.35 16.95 18.90
N PRO A 84 15.44 17.41 18.28
CA PRO A 84 15.51 17.61 16.84
C PRO A 84 15.38 16.30 16.05
N ASP A 85 15.89 15.19 16.58
CA ASP A 85 15.83 13.88 15.92
C ASP A 85 14.39 13.37 15.83
N GLU A 86 13.65 13.34 16.95
CA GLU A 86 12.22 12.96 16.98
C GLU A 86 11.37 13.88 16.09
N ARG A 87 11.66 15.19 16.10
CA ARG A 87 11.03 16.16 15.20
C ARG A 87 11.25 15.76 13.75
N GLN A 88 12.49 15.48 13.36
CA GLN A 88 12.81 15.17 11.97
C GLN A 88 12.19 13.84 11.53
N GLU A 89 12.14 12.84 12.42
CA GLU A 89 11.44 11.59 12.17
C GLU A 89 9.93 11.79 11.97
N HIS A 90 9.30 12.58 12.84
CA HIS A 90 7.89 12.94 12.68
C HIS A 90 7.64 13.64 11.35
N ILE A 91 8.41 14.66 11.01
CA ILE A 91 8.24 15.44 9.78
C ILE A 91 8.30 14.52 8.55
N LYS A 92 9.32 13.65 8.48
CA LYS A 92 9.48 12.68 7.38
C LYS A 92 8.28 11.73 7.28
N LEU A 93 7.82 11.18 8.40
CA LEU A 93 6.68 10.26 8.42
C LEU A 93 5.37 10.98 8.07
N CYS A 94 5.17 12.19 8.59
CA CYS A 94 3.97 12.99 8.40
C CYS A 94 3.84 13.44 6.94
N GLU A 95 4.93 13.93 6.33
CA GLU A 95 4.99 14.26 4.91
C GLU A 95 4.62 13.05 4.04
N LYS A 96 5.20 11.88 4.32
CA LYS A 96 4.92 10.64 3.59
C LYS A 96 3.45 10.23 3.71
N ASN A 97 2.88 10.34 4.91
CA ASN A 97 1.46 10.05 5.15
C ASN A 97 0.55 11.06 4.42
N HIS A 98 0.91 12.34 4.43
CA HIS A 98 0.17 13.38 3.73
C HIS A 98 0.14 13.11 2.22
N LYS A 99 1.30 12.90 1.59
CA LYS A 99 1.42 12.53 0.17
C LYS A 99 0.59 11.30 -0.18
N ARG A 100 0.60 10.27 0.68
CA ARG A 100 -0.21 9.07 0.52
C ARG A 100 -1.71 9.36 0.57
N LEU A 101 -2.16 10.21 1.50
CA LEU A 101 -3.58 10.60 1.61
C LEU A 101 -4.04 11.43 0.42
N GLU A 102 -3.21 12.35 -0.09
CA GLU A 102 -3.49 13.10 -1.30
C GLU A 102 -3.59 12.19 -2.52
N ALA A 103 -2.66 11.24 -2.68
CA ALA A 103 -2.73 10.24 -3.74
C ALA A 103 -4.00 9.38 -3.64
N LEU A 104 -4.41 8.98 -2.43
CA LEU A 104 -5.67 8.27 -2.20
C LEU A 104 -6.86 9.12 -2.64
N LYS A 105 -6.93 10.40 -2.24
CA LYS A 105 -8.01 11.33 -2.63
C LYS A 105 -8.11 11.44 -4.15
N ARG A 106 -7.00 11.70 -4.84
CA ARG A 106 -6.97 11.76 -6.32
C ARG A 106 -7.40 10.44 -6.95
N SER A 107 -7.11 9.31 -6.31
CA SER A 107 -7.49 7.98 -6.81
C SER A 107 -8.98 7.65 -6.64
N GLN A 108 -9.74 8.42 -5.84
CA GLN A 108 -11.16 8.09 -5.52
C GLN A 108 -12.08 8.17 -6.73
N GLU A 109 -11.74 9.01 -7.70
CA GLU A 109 -12.58 9.29 -8.86
C GLU A 109 -12.29 8.34 -10.04
N ILE A 110 -11.29 7.46 -9.91
CA ILE A 110 -10.89 6.57 -11.00
C ILE A 110 -11.89 5.41 -11.16
N GLU A 111 -12.46 5.33 -12.35
CA GLU A 111 -13.43 4.33 -12.75
C GLU A 111 -12.78 3.16 -13.50
N CYS A 112 -13.32 1.97 -13.33
CA CYS A 112 -12.87 0.80 -14.06
C CYS A 112 -13.37 0.84 -15.51
N SER A 113 -12.49 0.67 -16.50
CA SER A 113 -12.86 0.63 -17.92
C SER A 113 -13.69 -0.60 -18.36
N VAL A 114 -14.02 -1.51 -17.44
CA VAL A 114 -14.82 -2.72 -17.72
C VAL A 114 -16.20 -2.63 -17.09
N CYS A 115 -16.27 -2.37 -15.78
CA CYS A 115 -17.57 -2.26 -15.07
C CYS A 115 -18.06 -0.81 -14.90
N LEU A 116 -17.27 0.19 -15.28
CA LEU A 116 -17.55 1.63 -15.16
C LEU A 116 -17.75 2.15 -13.73
N ASP A 117 -17.68 1.28 -12.72
CA ASP A 117 -17.73 1.70 -11.33
C ASP A 117 -16.42 2.31 -10.84
N ARG A 118 -16.53 3.28 -9.93
CA ARG A 118 -15.40 3.80 -9.15
C ARG A 118 -14.76 2.70 -8.33
N VAL A 119 -13.46 2.45 -8.56
CA VAL A 119 -12.77 1.29 -8.00
C VAL A 119 -12.71 1.34 -6.46
N LEU A 120 -12.43 2.52 -5.90
CA LEU A 120 -12.31 2.69 -4.45
C LEU A 120 -13.66 2.82 -3.73
N SER A 121 -14.77 2.94 -4.46
CA SER A 121 -16.13 2.99 -3.91
C SER A 121 -16.81 1.62 -3.81
N LYS A 122 -16.13 0.55 -4.24
CA LYS A 122 -16.64 -0.84 -4.16
C LYS A 122 -17.00 -1.23 -2.72
N PRO A 123 -17.97 -2.14 -2.51
CA PRO A 123 -18.49 -2.43 -1.17
C PRO A 123 -17.44 -3.03 -0.24
N THR A 124 -16.60 -3.95 -0.73
CA THR A 124 -15.64 -4.67 0.11
C THR A 124 -14.22 -4.11 0.01
N ALA A 125 -13.47 -4.10 1.11
CA ALA A 125 -12.07 -3.67 1.12
C ALA A 125 -11.16 -4.53 0.22
N ALA A 126 -11.54 -5.78 -0.04
CA ALA A 126 -10.82 -6.68 -0.93
C ALA A 126 -10.91 -6.23 -2.41
N GLU A 127 -12.04 -5.66 -2.81
CA GLU A 127 -12.34 -5.21 -4.18
C GLU A 127 -11.94 -3.75 -4.44
N ARG A 128 -11.75 -2.94 -3.39
CA ARG A 128 -11.24 -1.55 -3.45
C ARG A 128 -9.76 -1.49 -3.79
N LYS A 129 -9.37 -2.17 -4.87
CA LYS A 129 -8.00 -2.22 -5.39
C LYS A 129 -8.05 -2.11 -6.91
N PHE A 130 -7.13 -1.33 -7.44
CA PHE A 130 -6.81 -1.31 -8.85
C PHE A 130 -6.04 -2.56 -9.24
N GLY A 131 -6.28 -3.07 -10.43
CA GLY A 131 -5.46 -4.08 -11.07
C GLY A 131 -4.65 -3.47 -12.21
N LEU A 132 -3.40 -3.10 -11.92
CA LEU A 132 -2.53 -2.43 -12.88
C LEU A 132 -1.86 -3.44 -13.82
N LEU A 133 -1.70 -3.05 -15.07
CA LEU A 133 -0.97 -3.79 -16.10
C LEU A 133 0.36 -3.10 -16.40
N SER A 134 1.41 -3.85 -16.75
CA SER A 134 2.74 -3.28 -16.99
C SER A 134 2.77 -2.40 -18.25
N GLU A 135 2.19 -2.89 -19.34
CA GLU A 135 2.35 -2.30 -20.68
C GLU A 135 1.34 -1.21 -21.06
N CYS A 136 0.35 -0.93 -20.21
CA CYS A 136 -0.69 0.08 -20.49
C CYS A 136 -1.23 0.77 -19.23
N ASP A 137 -1.96 1.86 -19.43
CA ASP A 137 -2.48 2.71 -18.36
C ASP A 137 -4.01 2.68 -18.25
N HIS A 138 -4.64 1.60 -18.70
CA HIS A 138 -6.08 1.43 -18.58
C HIS A 138 -6.48 1.04 -17.14
N PRO A 139 -7.43 1.76 -16.51
CA PRO A 139 -7.85 1.50 -15.16
C PRO A 139 -8.79 0.29 -15.06
N PHE A 140 -8.46 -0.64 -14.19
CA PHE A 140 -9.30 -1.79 -13.87
C PHE A 140 -9.47 -1.94 -12.37
N CYS A 141 -10.66 -2.31 -11.90
CA CYS A 141 -10.76 -2.89 -10.57
C CYS A 141 -10.15 -4.30 -10.59
N ILE A 142 -9.66 -4.74 -9.43
CA ILE A 142 -8.96 -6.02 -9.30
C ILE A 142 -9.85 -7.21 -9.66
N SER A 143 -11.16 -7.13 -9.41
CA SER A 143 -12.11 -8.20 -9.73
C SER A 143 -12.31 -8.35 -11.24
N CYS A 144 -12.54 -7.26 -11.97
CA CYS A 144 -12.72 -7.32 -13.43
C CYS A 144 -11.52 -7.90 -14.15
N ILE A 145 -10.30 -7.45 -13.82
CA ILE A 145 -9.10 -7.96 -14.52
C ILE A 145 -8.76 -9.40 -14.13
N ARG A 146 -9.10 -9.83 -12.90
CA ARG A 146 -8.98 -11.24 -12.49
C ARG A 146 -10.00 -12.12 -13.22
N ASN A 147 -11.24 -11.67 -13.31
CA ASN A 147 -12.27 -12.39 -14.06
C ASN A 147 -11.90 -12.52 -15.54
N TRP A 148 -11.42 -11.43 -16.16
CA TRP A 148 -10.91 -11.45 -17.53
C TRP A 148 -9.82 -12.51 -17.74
N ARG A 149 -8.86 -12.60 -16.81
CA ARG A 149 -7.77 -13.58 -16.89
C ARG A 149 -8.17 -15.01 -16.51
N GLY A 150 -9.22 -15.17 -15.71
CA GLY A 150 -9.73 -16.46 -15.26
C GLY A 150 -10.73 -17.09 -16.21
N ASN A 151 -11.38 -16.30 -17.08
CA ASN A 151 -12.43 -16.77 -17.97
C ASN A 151 -11.82 -17.34 -19.28
N SER A 152 -11.37 -18.59 -19.27
CA SER A 152 -10.87 -19.25 -20.49
C SER A 152 -12.04 -19.65 -21.41
N PRO A 153 -12.12 -19.17 -22.66
CA PRO A 153 -13.03 -19.77 -23.62
C PRO A 153 -12.46 -21.11 -24.12
N THR A 154 -13.29 -22.14 -24.05
CA THR A 154 -13.14 -23.40 -24.75
C THR A 154 -13.24 -23.12 -26.26
N SER A 155 -12.14 -22.77 -26.93
CA SER A 155 -11.89 -22.99 -28.39
C SER A 155 -10.73 -22.13 -28.95
N GLY A 156 -9.70 -22.79 -29.48
CA GLY A 156 -9.24 -22.60 -30.86
C GLY A 156 -8.34 -21.40 -31.24
N MET A 157 -8.10 -20.41 -30.38
CA MET A 157 -7.04 -19.41 -30.58
C MET A 157 -5.99 -19.54 -29.48
N ASP A 158 -4.82 -18.87 -29.56
CA ASP A 158 -3.92 -18.70 -28.42
C ASP A 158 -4.61 -17.86 -27.33
N VAL A 159 -5.58 -18.47 -26.66
CA VAL A 159 -6.43 -17.93 -25.60
C VAL A 159 -5.57 -17.44 -24.44
N ASN A 160 -4.41 -18.06 -24.24
CA ASN A 160 -3.45 -17.69 -23.22
C ASN A 160 -2.84 -16.31 -23.49
N SER A 161 -2.57 -15.95 -24.74
CA SER A 161 -2.14 -14.60 -25.11
C SER A 161 -3.28 -13.58 -25.04
N ALA A 162 -4.50 -13.94 -25.49
CA ALA A 162 -5.66 -13.04 -25.44
C ALA A 162 -6.12 -12.70 -24.01
N LEU A 163 -6.13 -13.68 -23.10
CA LEU A 163 -6.51 -13.49 -21.70
C LEU A 163 -5.46 -12.71 -20.91
N ARG A 164 -4.19 -12.81 -21.32
CA ARG A 164 -3.10 -12.03 -20.75
C ARG A 164 -2.98 -10.63 -21.35
N ALA A 165 -3.78 -10.32 -22.37
CA ALA A 165 -3.85 -9.01 -22.97
C ALA A 165 -4.74 -8.07 -22.15
N CYS A 166 -4.46 -6.77 -22.22
CA CYS A 166 -5.35 -5.73 -21.74
C CYS A 166 -6.73 -5.82 -22.42
N PRO A 167 -7.87 -5.81 -21.68
CA PRO A 167 -9.21 -5.82 -22.27
C PRO A 167 -9.47 -4.70 -23.29
N ILE A 168 -8.79 -3.56 -23.13
CA ILE A 168 -9.02 -2.35 -23.93
C ILE A 168 -8.07 -2.27 -25.12
N CYS A 169 -6.76 -2.31 -24.89
CA CYS A 169 -5.75 -2.08 -25.94
C CYS A 169 -5.01 -3.33 -26.42
N ARG A 170 -5.34 -4.50 -25.87
CA ARG A 170 -4.73 -5.80 -26.22
C ARG A 170 -3.21 -5.91 -26.06
N LYS A 171 -2.54 -4.91 -25.45
CA LYS A 171 -1.14 -5.05 -25.03
C LYS A 171 -1.00 -6.20 -24.03
N LEU A 172 -0.04 -7.09 -24.28
CA LEU A 172 0.23 -8.24 -23.41
C LEU A 172 0.79 -7.77 -22.08
N SER A 173 0.22 -8.24 -20.97
CA SER A 173 0.74 -8.02 -19.63
C SER A 173 0.65 -9.33 -18.88
N TYR A 174 1.79 -9.86 -18.41
CA TYR A 174 1.82 -11.22 -17.89
C TYR A 174 1.37 -11.34 -16.44
N TYR A 175 1.43 -10.23 -15.70
CA TYR A 175 1.01 -10.16 -14.31
C TYR A 175 0.10 -8.95 -14.10
N VAL A 176 -0.60 -8.96 -12.96
CA VAL A 176 -1.46 -7.87 -12.50
C VAL A 176 -0.91 -7.39 -11.17
N ILE A 177 -0.71 -6.08 -11.03
CA ILE A 177 -0.24 -5.47 -9.79
C ILE A 177 -1.47 -4.93 -9.04
N PRO A 178 -1.86 -5.52 -7.90
CA PRO A 178 -2.91 -4.96 -7.06
C PRO A 178 -2.40 -3.71 -6.33
N SER A 179 -3.12 -2.59 -6.43
CA SER A 179 -2.78 -1.34 -5.74
C SER A 179 -4.02 -0.67 -5.15
N VAL A 180 -3.87 0.01 -4.02
CA VAL A 180 -4.93 0.90 -3.45
C VAL A 180 -4.78 2.35 -3.92
N LEU A 181 -3.72 2.63 -4.68
CA LEU A 181 -3.42 3.93 -5.27
C LEU A 181 -3.41 3.80 -6.79
N TRP A 182 -3.98 4.79 -7.46
CA TRP A 182 -3.78 5.02 -8.87
C TRP A 182 -2.58 5.94 -9.08
N TYR A 183 -1.79 5.69 -10.12
CA TYR A 183 -0.66 6.52 -10.49
C TYR A 183 -1.09 7.56 -11.52
N PHE A 184 -0.46 8.72 -11.49
CA PHE A 184 -0.67 9.83 -12.41
C PHE A 184 0.59 10.13 -13.22
N SER A 185 1.73 9.54 -12.85
CA SER A 185 2.98 9.60 -13.60
C SER A 185 3.59 8.22 -13.84
N LYS A 186 4.53 8.12 -14.78
CA LYS A 186 5.21 6.86 -15.08
C LYS A 186 6.13 6.44 -13.93
N GLU A 187 6.72 7.41 -13.24
CA GLU A 187 7.60 7.21 -12.09
C GLU A 187 6.81 6.60 -10.92
N GLU A 188 5.61 7.12 -10.63
CA GLU A 188 4.71 6.54 -9.61
C GLU A 188 4.32 5.08 -9.98
N LYS A 189 4.05 4.80 -11.26
CA LYS A 189 3.75 3.43 -11.74
C LYS A 189 4.93 2.48 -11.49
N LEU A 190 6.14 2.93 -11.80
CA LEU A 190 7.36 2.16 -11.58
C LEU A 190 7.59 1.90 -10.10
N GLU A 191 7.42 2.91 -9.24
CA GLU A 191 7.54 2.78 -7.80
C GLU A 191 6.55 1.74 -7.24
N ILE A 192 5.27 1.81 -7.64
CA ILE A 192 4.26 0.82 -7.23
C ILE A 192 4.66 -0.59 -7.69
N THR A 193 5.16 -0.71 -8.92
CA THR A 193 5.57 -2.00 -9.51
C THR A 193 6.74 -2.61 -8.75
N GLU A 194 7.80 -1.84 -8.50
CA GLU A 194 8.99 -2.32 -7.83
C GLU A 194 8.74 -2.61 -6.34
N ASN A 195 7.97 -1.75 -5.64
CA ASN A 195 7.54 -2.03 -4.28
C ASN A 195 6.70 -3.31 -4.18
N TYR A 196 5.86 -3.59 -5.18
CA TYR A 196 5.10 -4.83 -5.23
C TYR A 196 6.00 -6.04 -5.41
N LYS A 197 6.92 -6.02 -6.38
CA LYS A 197 7.89 -7.09 -6.60
C LYS A 197 8.79 -7.32 -5.38
N ALA A 198 9.27 -6.26 -4.74
CA ALA A 198 10.09 -6.35 -3.53
C ALA A 198 9.35 -7.06 -2.39
N LYS A 199 8.05 -6.75 -2.21
CA LYS A 199 7.20 -7.45 -1.23
C LYS A 199 6.99 -8.92 -1.57
N LEU A 200 6.82 -9.27 -2.84
CA LEU A 200 6.70 -10.68 -3.24
C LEU A 200 8.01 -11.45 -2.97
N LYS A 201 9.16 -10.82 -3.22
CA LYS A 201 10.49 -11.41 -2.94
C LYS A 201 10.75 -11.68 -1.45
N SER A 202 9.98 -11.10 -0.53
CA SER A 202 10.06 -11.42 0.90
C SER A 202 9.12 -12.56 1.33
N ILE A 203 8.19 -12.99 0.46
CA ILE A 203 7.20 -14.02 0.76
C ILE A 203 7.67 -15.34 0.14
N ASP A 204 7.72 -16.41 0.94
CA ASP A 204 8.11 -17.73 0.47
C ASP A 204 7.15 -18.28 -0.60
N CYS A 205 7.71 -18.83 -1.67
CA CYS A 205 6.95 -19.37 -2.77
C CYS A 205 6.26 -20.68 -2.38
N LYS A 206 4.92 -20.64 -2.40
CA LYS A 206 4.08 -21.81 -2.12
C LYS A 206 4.40 -23.04 -2.98
N TYR A 207 4.78 -22.84 -4.24
CA TYR A 207 5.03 -23.96 -5.18
C TYR A 207 6.45 -24.54 -5.07
N PHE A 208 7.41 -23.71 -4.65
CA PHE A 208 8.76 -24.19 -4.39
C PHE A 208 8.82 -24.98 -3.07
N ASP A 209 8.00 -24.60 -2.09
CA ASP A 209 7.85 -25.28 -0.81
C ASP A 209 9.19 -25.70 -0.17
N PHE A 210 10.09 -24.73 -0.08
CA PHE A 210 11.42 -24.93 0.49
C PHE A 210 12.29 -26.02 -0.18
N GLY A 211 12.08 -26.25 -1.48
CA GLY A 211 12.81 -27.19 -2.31
C GLY A 211 12.20 -28.59 -2.40
N THR A 212 11.04 -28.82 -1.76
CA THR A 212 10.28 -30.07 -1.92
C THR A 212 9.46 -30.05 -3.21
N GLY A 213 9.03 -28.86 -3.65
CA GLY A 213 8.21 -28.63 -4.82
C GLY A 213 8.98 -27.97 -5.97
N THR A 214 8.43 -28.08 -7.17
CA THR A 214 8.95 -27.37 -8.35
C THR A 214 8.02 -26.21 -8.68
N CYS A 215 8.54 -25.00 -8.62
CA CYS A 215 7.77 -23.81 -9.00
C CYS A 215 7.51 -23.80 -10.51
N PRO A 216 6.25 -23.78 -10.99
CA PRO A 216 5.93 -23.77 -12.42
C PRO A 216 6.38 -22.48 -13.11
N PHE A 217 6.67 -21.44 -12.34
CA PHE A 217 7.16 -20.16 -12.85
C PHE A 217 8.69 -20.08 -12.92
N GLY A 218 9.41 -21.05 -12.31
CA GLY A 218 10.87 -21.11 -12.29
C GLY A 218 11.52 -19.75 -12.02
N THR A 219 12.39 -19.33 -12.94
CA THR A 219 13.17 -18.08 -12.89
C THR A 219 12.33 -16.80 -13.04
N SER A 220 11.08 -16.94 -13.52
CA SER A 220 10.13 -15.83 -13.66
C SER A 220 9.25 -15.65 -12.40
N CYS A 221 9.42 -16.47 -11.37
CA CYS A 221 8.69 -16.32 -10.12
C CYS A 221 9.12 -15.04 -9.38
N PHE A 222 8.14 -14.24 -8.94
CA PHE A 222 8.42 -13.06 -8.11
C PHE A 222 8.53 -13.38 -6.62
N TYR A 223 8.15 -14.58 -6.20
CA TYR A 223 8.20 -15.03 -4.80
C TYR A 223 9.57 -15.59 -4.44
N LYS A 224 9.88 -15.60 -3.14
CA LYS A 224 11.15 -16.09 -2.62
C LYS A 224 11.25 -17.62 -2.76
N HIS A 225 12.26 -18.09 -3.49
CA HIS A 225 12.64 -19.51 -3.51
C HIS A 225 13.79 -19.69 -2.52
N ALA A 226 13.48 -20.12 -1.30
CA ALA A 226 14.44 -20.38 -0.24
C ALA A 226 14.32 -21.83 0.20
N TYR A 227 15.43 -22.56 0.33
CA TYR A 227 15.47 -23.91 0.88
C TYR A 227 15.30 -23.90 2.40
N ARG A 228 15.05 -25.07 3.00
CA ARG A 228 14.88 -25.24 4.46
C ARG A 228 16.09 -24.78 5.28
N ASP A 229 17.27 -24.81 4.67
CA ASP A 229 18.53 -24.34 5.28
C ASP A 229 18.76 -22.83 5.13
N GLY A 230 17.78 -22.10 4.56
CA GLY A 230 17.84 -20.66 4.35
C GLY A 230 18.61 -20.23 3.10
N ARG A 231 19.24 -21.15 2.36
CA ARG A 231 19.86 -20.82 1.07
C ARG A 231 18.79 -20.42 0.06
N LEU A 232 19.09 -19.42 -0.76
CA LEU A 232 18.23 -19.06 -1.88
C LEU A 232 18.55 -19.95 -3.08
N GLU A 233 17.55 -20.28 -3.89
CA GLU A 233 17.76 -20.96 -5.16
C GLU A 233 18.66 -20.11 -6.06
N GLU A 234 19.82 -20.64 -6.42
CA GLU A 234 20.68 -20.03 -7.43
C GLU A 234 20.03 -20.26 -8.80
N VAL A 235 19.56 -19.16 -9.40
CA VAL A 235 19.05 -19.17 -10.77
C VAL A 235 20.24 -19.34 -11.72
N VAL A 236 20.60 -20.59 -12.02
CA VAL A 236 21.54 -20.90 -13.09
C VAL A 236 20.82 -20.62 -14.41
N LEU A 237 21.16 -19.50 -15.04
CA LEU A 237 20.74 -19.19 -16.41
C LEU A 237 21.29 -20.30 -17.30
N ARG A 238 20.42 -21.17 -17.82
CA ARG A 238 20.85 -22.25 -18.73
C ARG A 238 21.41 -21.62 -19.99
N HIS A 239 22.68 -21.87 -20.27
CA HIS A 239 23.29 -21.58 -21.56
C HIS A 239 22.64 -22.54 -22.57
N LEU A 240 21.97 -22.00 -23.59
CA LEU A 240 21.56 -22.79 -24.74
C LEU A 240 22.70 -22.65 -25.76
N ASP A 241 23.46 -23.73 -25.94
CA ASP A 241 24.44 -23.80 -27.01
C ASP A 241 23.69 -23.91 -28.34
N CYS A 242 23.86 -22.91 -29.19
CA CYS A 242 23.39 -22.97 -30.58
C CYS A 242 24.41 -23.74 -31.42
N ASP A 243 23.93 -24.49 -32.41
CA ASP A 243 24.72 -25.36 -33.30
C ASP A 243 25.72 -24.58 -34.20
N ASP A 244 25.77 -23.25 -34.07
CA ASP A 244 26.68 -22.33 -34.76
C ASP A 244 27.87 -21.86 -33.90
N GLY A 245 28.03 -22.40 -32.68
CA GLY A 245 29.09 -22.02 -31.76
C GLY A 245 28.87 -20.66 -31.08
N SER A 246 27.70 -20.04 -31.22
CA SER A 246 27.33 -18.84 -30.47
C SER A 246 26.70 -19.21 -29.12
N THR A 247 27.29 -18.70 -28.03
CA THR A 247 26.75 -18.86 -26.68
C THR A 247 25.75 -17.73 -26.41
N LEU A 248 24.46 -17.99 -26.55
CA LEU A 248 23.44 -17.05 -26.07
C LEU A 248 23.27 -17.24 -24.55
N ILE A 249 23.87 -16.35 -23.77
CA ILE A 249 23.55 -16.23 -22.35
C ILE A 249 22.10 -15.73 -22.27
N ALA A 250 21.14 -16.64 -22.09
CA ALA A 250 19.75 -16.31 -21.90
C ALA A 250 19.57 -15.60 -20.55
N LYS A 251 19.91 -14.30 -20.47
CA LYS A 251 19.86 -13.50 -19.24
C LYS A 251 18.46 -13.33 -18.66
N ASN A 252 17.43 -13.75 -19.38
CA ASN A 252 16.07 -13.83 -18.88
C ASN A 252 15.37 -14.90 -19.72
N ILE A 253 15.22 -16.12 -19.20
CA ILE A 253 14.20 -17.01 -19.74
C ILE A 253 12.87 -16.32 -19.41
N ARG A 254 12.29 -15.70 -20.43
CA ARG A 254 11.06 -14.93 -20.30
C ARG A 254 9.92 -15.94 -20.30
N LEU A 255 8.80 -15.57 -19.67
CA LEU A 255 7.57 -16.35 -19.69
C LEU A 255 7.11 -16.73 -21.13
N SER A 256 7.56 -15.98 -22.15
CA SER A 256 7.39 -16.31 -23.58
C SER A 256 7.98 -17.66 -23.98
N ASP A 257 9.04 -18.11 -23.32
CA ASP A 257 9.87 -19.23 -23.79
C ASP A 257 9.27 -20.59 -23.42
N PHE A 258 8.38 -20.63 -22.42
CA PHE A 258 7.73 -21.85 -21.96
C PHE A 258 6.28 -22.03 -22.46
N LEU A 259 5.61 -20.95 -22.87
CA LEU A 259 4.22 -21.02 -23.31
C LEU A 259 4.05 -21.48 -24.78
N GLY A 260 5.11 -21.44 -25.59
CA GLY A 260 5.08 -21.95 -26.97
C GLY A 260 5.32 -23.46 -27.09
N ARG A 261 5.66 -24.17 -26.00
CA ARG A 261 6.05 -25.59 -26.03
C ARG A 261 5.14 -26.54 -25.24
N LEU A 262 4.12 -26.03 -24.56
CA LEU A 262 3.06 -26.87 -24.00
C LEU A 262 2.01 -27.14 -25.07
N HIS A 263 2.33 -28.01 -26.02
CA HIS A 263 1.33 -28.87 -26.64
C HIS A 263 1.02 -29.97 -25.62
N LEU A 264 -0.10 -29.84 -24.92
CA LEU A 264 -0.82 -30.97 -24.33
C LEU A 264 -2.03 -31.26 -25.22
#